data_AF-A0A357I2I8-F1
#
_entry.id   AF-A0A357I2I8-F1
#
_cell.length_a   1.000
_cell.length_b   1.000
_cell.length_c   1.000
_cell.angle_alpha   90.00
_cell.angle_beta   90.00
_cell.angle_gamma   90.00
#
_symmetry.space_group_name_H-M   'P 1'
#
loop_
_entity.id
_entity.type
_entity.pdbx_description
1 polymer ?
#
loop_
_entity_poly.entity_id
_entity_poly.type
_entity_poly.pdbx_seq_one_letter_code
_entity_poly.pdbx_strand_id
1 'polypeptide(L)'
;IAMDDSSIVAWASGFENLSYGSAVSDQWKTPVKALGPAVGDSFDVVSLGQGGQITLTFTHPIQNGDGPDFVVFENSFSDTFLELAWVEVSTDGQHFVRFPNYSYREAGAATTADLFHGYAGKYRQGYGTPFDLDQLRYAYEALEEEDPNAPYFSTEFRTQLALNYPTLDLADIRYVRLVDIVGDGTALDANGYSIWDPYPTSGSAGLDLDAIGVLHQVEPSGLAQSIAFDSIANRPLLDGDLILTATASSGLPVTFEVIDGAATVTDDVLSFSGLGQVVVKAIQAGDGDYAVATPVVRSFYVADALQHIYFEPVANQLPNTSVPLHASTSSGLTPLIEVVSGPSDVSTGFPPNQELSSGATTGSVQLRAYQSGGTLEGVTYAPAEDVLLSFEIVASSDPAAPLSFAAWQGRHSLSAGNAADSDSDGASDFEEYASGSDPNDPNDRPVRTLNRTEAGAYLLGMSVNTAAPIRLLLEGSQDLSDAEAWMTVVPEVISDRLSLAAEGQRDLVFKLTPTGSVGEFWRIQFEAND
;
A
#
# COMPACT_ATOMS: atom_id res chain seq x y z
N ILE A 1 -21.23 -7.99 4.46
CA ILE A 1 -20.89 -7.82 5.90
C ILE A 1 -19.86 -6.70 5.98
N ALA A 2 -19.96 -5.78 6.94
CA ALA A 2 -18.98 -4.70 7.08
C ALA A 2 -17.65 -5.25 7.63
N MET A 3 -16.51 -4.67 7.26
CA MET A 3 -15.18 -5.17 7.67
C MET A 3 -14.92 -5.11 9.18
N ASP A 4 -15.63 -4.23 9.89
CA ASP A 4 -15.57 -4.04 11.34
C ASP A 4 -16.71 -4.76 12.08
N ASP A 5 -17.46 -5.63 11.40
CA ASP A 5 -18.54 -6.39 12.01
C ASP A 5 -18.01 -7.33 13.11
N SER A 6 -18.56 -7.19 14.31
CA SER A 6 -18.16 -7.97 15.49
C SER A 6 -18.39 -9.48 15.37
N SER A 7 -19.15 -9.94 14.38
CA SER A 7 -19.31 -11.37 14.07
C SER A 7 -18.06 -11.98 13.43
N ILE A 8 -17.11 -11.18 12.93
CA ILE A 8 -15.84 -11.67 12.40
C ILE A 8 -14.93 -12.01 13.57
N VAL A 9 -14.66 -13.31 13.74
CA VAL A 9 -13.90 -13.86 14.88
C VAL A 9 -12.44 -14.16 14.55
N ALA A 10 -12.11 -14.32 13.27
CA ALA A 10 -10.75 -14.59 12.81
C ALA A 10 -10.56 -14.16 11.35
N TRP A 11 -9.33 -14.28 10.87
CA TRP A 11 -8.93 -13.89 9.52
C TRP A 11 -8.00 -14.93 8.91
N ALA A 12 -7.87 -14.92 7.59
CA ALA A 12 -6.83 -15.68 6.91
C ALA A 12 -5.44 -15.36 7.49
N SER A 13 -4.62 -16.40 7.63
CA SER A 13 -3.35 -16.36 8.39
C SER A 13 -2.13 -16.82 7.60
N GLY A 14 -2.35 -17.22 6.36
CA GLY A 14 -1.31 -17.57 5.40
C GLY A 14 -1.93 -17.81 4.03
N PHE A 15 -1.09 -18.03 3.02
CA PHE A 15 -1.53 -18.37 1.66
C PHE A 15 -0.62 -19.43 1.05
N GLU A 16 -1.11 -20.08 0.01
CA GLU A 16 -0.39 -21.04 -0.82
C GLU A 16 -0.95 -21.06 -2.25
N ASN A 17 -0.26 -21.75 -3.16
CA ASN A 17 -0.72 -22.00 -4.54
C ASN A 17 -1.14 -20.72 -5.31
N LEU A 18 -0.44 -19.62 -5.02
CA LEU A 18 -0.60 -18.34 -5.69
C LEU A 18 -0.06 -18.42 -7.12
N SER A 19 -0.87 -18.01 -8.08
CA SER A 19 -0.48 -17.85 -9.47
C SER A 19 -1.10 -16.57 -10.01
N TYR A 20 -0.26 -15.63 -10.40
CA TYR A 20 -0.73 -14.39 -11.02
C TYR A 20 -1.19 -14.63 -12.47
N GLY A 21 -2.32 -14.05 -12.82
CA GLY A 21 -2.83 -13.94 -14.17
C GLY A 21 -2.08 -12.89 -14.99
N SER A 22 -2.67 -12.51 -16.12
CA SER A 22 -2.10 -11.46 -16.97
C SER A 22 -2.56 -10.06 -16.56
N ALA A 23 -1.93 -9.02 -17.12
CA ALA A 23 -2.31 -7.61 -16.93
C ALA A 23 -2.24 -7.05 -15.49
N VAL A 24 -1.62 -7.79 -14.56
CA VAL A 24 -1.28 -7.34 -13.21
C VAL A 24 0.15 -6.83 -13.11
N SER A 25 0.31 -5.60 -12.64
CA SER A 25 1.62 -4.96 -12.43
C SER A 25 2.26 -5.44 -11.12
N ASP A 26 3.59 -5.50 -11.05
CA ASP A 26 4.31 -6.04 -9.89
C ASP A 26 3.98 -5.35 -8.57
N GLN A 27 3.58 -4.07 -8.60
CA GLN A 27 3.17 -3.31 -7.43
C GLN A 27 1.95 -3.89 -6.70
N TRP A 28 1.09 -4.64 -7.41
CA TRP A 28 -0.13 -5.25 -6.88
C TRP A 28 0.06 -6.72 -6.48
N LYS A 29 1.27 -7.26 -6.68
CA LYS A 29 1.62 -8.64 -6.34
C LYS A 29 2.03 -8.73 -4.87
N THR A 30 1.08 -8.44 -3.99
CA THR A 30 1.30 -8.22 -2.55
C THR A 30 0.48 -9.18 -1.69
N PRO A 31 0.71 -10.50 -1.79
CA PRO A 31 -0.19 -11.52 -1.21
C PRO A 31 -0.29 -11.49 0.31
N VAL A 32 0.70 -10.92 0.99
CA VAL A 32 0.71 -10.75 2.45
C VAL A 32 -0.37 -9.76 2.91
N LYS A 33 -0.82 -8.84 2.04
CA LYS A 33 -1.89 -7.88 2.33
C LYS A 33 -3.25 -8.54 2.54
N ALA A 34 -3.47 -9.69 1.90
CA ALA A 34 -4.68 -10.50 2.08
C ALA A 34 -4.77 -11.24 3.44
N LEU A 35 -3.79 -11.05 4.33
CA LEU A 35 -3.70 -11.73 5.62
C LEU A 35 -4.04 -10.77 6.77
N GLY A 36 -4.83 -11.26 7.72
CA GLY A 36 -5.30 -10.44 8.83
C GLY A 36 -6.55 -9.62 8.50
N PRO A 37 -6.88 -8.62 9.32
CA PRO A 37 -8.07 -7.79 9.14
C PRO A 37 -8.08 -7.02 7.83
N ALA A 38 -9.23 -7.02 7.16
CA ALA A 38 -9.51 -6.14 6.03
C ALA A 38 -9.28 -4.68 6.41
N VAL A 39 -8.62 -3.94 5.54
CA VAL A 39 -8.27 -2.53 5.77
C VAL A 39 -9.30 -1.60 5.11
N GLY A 40 -9.93 -2.04 4.02
CA GLY A 40 -10.87 -1.23 3.24
C GLY A 40 -10.20 -0.09 2.48
N ASP A 41 -8.89 -0.21 2.22
CA ASP A 41 -8.09 0.70 1.42
C ASP A 41 -7.87 0.12 0.02
N SER A 42 -7.92 0.98 -0.99
CA SER A 42 -7.74 0.58 -2.39
C SER A 42 -6.35 0.03 -2.68
N PHE A 43 -5.37 0.33 -1.82
CA PHE A 43 -3.99 -0.11 -1.98
C PHE A 43 -3.61 -1.30 -1.11
N ASP A 44 -4.43 -1.66 -0.12
CA ASP A 44 -4.14 -2.78 0.77
C ASP A 44 -4.73 -4.09 0.25
N VAL A 45 -4.30 -4.48 -0.97
CA VAL A 45 -4.82 -5.68 -1.65
C VAL A 45 -3.72 -6.53 -2.26
N VAL A 46 -4.09 -7.75 -2.65
CA VAL A 46 -3.39 -8.49 -3.70
C VAL A 46 -4.28 -8.58 -4.94
N SER A 47 -3.78 -8.09 -6.06
CA SER A 47 -4.46 -8.25 -7.34
C SER A 47 -4.07 -9.58 -7.96
N LEU A 48 -5.05 -10.40 -8.37
CA LEU A 48 -4.78 -11.72 -8.92
C LEU A 48 -4.34 -11.68 -10.39
N GLY A 49 -4.66 -10.62 -11.14
CA GLY A 49 -4.50 -10.62 -12.59
C GLY A 49 -5.61 -11.43 -13.28
N GLN A 50 -5.78 -11.20 -14.58
CA GLN A 50 -6.75 -11.92 -15.41
C GLN A 50 -6.43 -13.43 -15.41
N GLY A 51 -7.33 -14.22 -14.81
CA GLY A 51 -7.24 -15.67 -14.66
C GLY A 51 -6.28 -16.13 -13.56
N GLY A 52 -5.88 -15.25 -12.65
CA GLY A 52 -5.06 -15.61 -11.49
C GLY A 52 -5.81 -16.37 -10.41
N GLN A 53 -5.07 -16.86 -9.41
CA GLN A 53 -5.63 -17.55 -8.25
C GLN A 53 -4.77 -17.38 -7.01
N ILE A 54 -5.40 -17.50 -5.84
CA ILE A 54 -4.73 -17.62 -4.54
C ILE A 54 -5.52 -18.56 -3.64
N THR A 55 -4.82 -19.33 -2.80
CA THR A 55 -5.46 -20.13 -1.73
C THR A 55 -5.07 -19.55 -0.37
N LEU A 56 -6.04 -19.05 0.39
CA LEU A 56 -5.83 -18.60 1.76
C LEU A 56 -6.02 -19.74 2.75
N THR A 57 -5.25 -19.68 3.84
CA THR A 57 -5.17 -20.72 4.88
C THR A 57 -5.48 -20.17 6.26
N PHE A 58 -6.08 -21.00 7.11
CA PHE A 58 -6.59 -20.61 8.42
C PHE A 58 -5.91 -21.42 9.53
N THR A 59 -5.46 -20.72 10.58
CA THR A 59 -4.79 -21.33 11.73
C THR A 59 -5.72 -22.31 12.46
N HIS A 60 -6.98 -21.89 12.65
CA HIS A 60 -8.05 -22.77 13.11
C HIS A 60 -9.10 -22.90 11.99
N PRO A 61 -9.69 -24.10 11.82
CA PRO A 61 -10.63 -24.36 10.74
C PRO A 61 -11.88 -23.49 10.82
N ILE A 62 -12.39 -23.11 9.66
CA ILE A 62 -13.75 -22.60 9.50
C ILE A 62 -14.71 -23.79 9.67
N GLN A 63 -15.77 -23.61 10.44
CA GLN A 63 -16.81 -24.63 10.64
C GLN A 63 -18.15 -24.11 10.18
N ASN A 64 -19.00 -24.98 9.63
CA ASN A 64 -20.37 -24.66 9.27
C ASN A 64 -21.22 -24.36 10.52
N GLY A 65 -21.86 -23.20 10.53
CA GLY A 65 -22.74 -22.70 11.58
C GLY A 65 -24.08 -22.21 11.01
N ASP A 66 -24.81 -21.42 11.80
CA ASP A 66 -26.08 -20.84 11.36
C ASP A 66 -25.82 -19.65 10.43
N GLY A 67 -26.10 -19.80 9.13
CA GLY A 67 -25.91 -18.76 8.14
C GLY A 67 -24.47 -18.67 7.63
N PRO A 68 -23.99 -17.51 7.16
CA PRO A 68 -22.65 -17.39 6.60
C PRO A 68 -21.53 -17.73 7.60
N ASP A 69 -20.50 -18.41 7.12
CA ASP A 69 -19.36 -18.90 7.92
C ASP A 69 -18.06 -18.14 7.65
N PHE A 70 -17.95 -17.53 6.48
CA PHE A 70 -16.85 -16.62 6.14
C PHE A 70 -17.31 -15.54 5.17
N VAL A 71 -16.45 -14.55 4.99
CA VAL A 71 -16.70 -13.38 4.17
C VAL A 71 -15.43 -13.01 3.40
N VAL A 72 -15.57 -12.73 2.10
CA VAL A 72 -14.47 -12.28 1.24
C VAL A 72 -14.57 -10.77 1.01
N PHE A 73 -13.50 -10.04 1.31
CA PHE A 73 -13.39 -8.59 1.17
C PHE A 73 -12.51 -8.22 -0.03
N GLU A 74 -12.94 -7.19 -0.74
CA GLU A 74 -12.37 -6.70 -1.99
C GLU A 74 -12.29 -5.18 -1.91
N ASN A 75 -11.52 -4.56 -2.78
CA ASN A 75 -11.34 -3.11 -2.78
C ASN A 75 -12.18 -2.32 -3.80
N SER A 76 -13.21 -2.92 -4.42
CA SER A 76 -13.91 -2.25 -5.51
C SER A 76 -14.33 -0.82 -5.15
N PHE A 77 -13.98 0.15 -6.00
CA PHE A 77 -14.25 1.57 -5.79
C PHE A 77 -15.74 1.93 -5.88
N SER A 78 -16.59 1.07 -6.46
CA SER A 78 -18.00 1.36 -6.67
C SER A 78 -18.88 0.11 -6.71
N ASP A 79 -20.16 0.26 -6.42
CA ASP A 79 -21.16 -0.84 -6.53
C ASP A 79 -21.36 -1.38 -7.95
N THR A 80 -20.72 -0.77 -8.95
CA THR A 80 -20.93 -1.06 -10.37
C THR A 80 -19.70 -1.64 -11.07
N PHE A 81 -18.53 -1.60 -10.43
CA PHE A 81 -17.29 -2.15 -10.97
C PHE A 81 -16.94 -3.42 -10.19
N LEU A 82 -17.62 -4.52 -10.51
CA LEU A 82 -17.45 -5.79 -9.81
C LEU A 82 -16.28 -6.55 -10.42
N GLU A 83 -15.34 -7.03 -9.63
CA GLU A 83 -14.23 -7.87 -10.10
C GLU A 83 -14.46 -9.27 -9.55
N LEU A 84 -15.13 -10.14 -10.30
CA LEU A 84 -15.68 -11.36 -9.75
C LEU A 84 -14.62 -12.45 -9.64
N ALA A 85 -14.75 -13.28 -8.62
CA ALA A 85 -13.99 -14.52 -8.51
C ALA A 85 -14.88 -15.68 -8.09
N TRP A 86 -14.55 -16.87 -8.58
CA TRP A 86 -15.09 -18.09 -8.01
C TRP A 86 -14.48 -18.33 -6.64
N VAL A 87 -15.32 -18.80 -5.72
CA VAL A 87 -14.92 -19.17 -4.37
C VAL A 87 -15.02 -20.68 -4.22
N GLU A 88 -13.95 -21.29 -3.72
CA GLU A 88 -13.86 -22.72 -3.51
C GLU A 88 -13.26 -23.01 -2.13
N VAL A 89 -13.67 -24.11 -1.50
CA VAL A 89 -13.18 -24.50 -0.17
C VAL A 89 -12.64 -25.91 -0.17
N SER A 90 -11.71 -26.18 0.74
CA SER A 90 -11.12 -27.50 0.94
C SER A 90 -10.77 -27.75 2.40
N THR A 91 -10.84 -29.03 2.79
CA THR A 91 -10.32 -29.55 4.05
C THR A 91 -8.84 -29.93 3.95
N ASP A 92 -8.39 -30.42 2.79
CA ASP A 92 -7.07 -31.04 2.61
C ASP A 92 -6.10 -30.26 1.71
N GLY A 93 -6.56 -29.15 1.11
CA GLY A 93 -5.77 -28.30 0.22
C GLY A 93 -5.55 -28.91 -1.17
N GLN A 94 -6.17 -30.05 -1.48
CA GLN A 94 -6.04 -30.75 -2.76
C GLN A 94 -7.37 -30.82 -3.50
N HIS A 95 -8.45 -31.19 -2.80
CA HIS A 95 -9.78 -31.33 -3.37
C HIS A 95 -10.62 -30.11 -3.01
N PHE A 96 -10.94 -29.30 -4.02
CA PHE A 96 -11.69 -28.06 -3.84
C PHE A 96 -13.12 -28.20 -4.34
N VAL A 97 -14.05 -27.67 -3.55
CA VAL A 97 -15.47 -27.61 -3.90
C VAL A 97 -15.85 -26.17 -4.12
N ARG A 98 -16.33 -25.86 -5.33
CA ARG A 98 -16.78 -24.52 -5.73
C ARG A 98 -18.20 -24.26 -5.23
N PHE A 99 -18.42 -23.04 -4.73
CA PHE A 99 -19.77 -22.57 -4.41
C PHE A 99 -20.66 -22.49 -5.67
N PRO A 100 -21.94 -22.92 -5.58
CA PRO A 100 -22.92 -22.66 -6.63
C PRO A 100 -22.97 -21.16 -6.93
N ASN A 101 -22.87 -20.82 -8.21
CA ASN A 101 -22.78 -19.45 -8.65
C ASN A 101 -23.65 -19.22 -9.88
N TYR A 102 -24.32 -18.07 -9.93
CA TYR A 102 -25.33 -17.77 -10.95
C TYR A 102 -25.18 -16.34 -11.45
N SER A 103 -25.07 -16.20 -12.76
CA SER A 103 -25.00 -14.91 -13.45
C SER A 103 -26.32 -14.67 -14.19
N TYR A 104 -27.19 -13.81 -13.67
CA TYR A 104 -28.48 -13.52 -14.29
C TYR A 104 -28.39 -12.40 -15.35
N ARG A 105 -27.30 -12.37 -16.13
CA ARG A 105 -26.97 -11.28 -17.06
C ARG A 105 -27.09 -11.70 -18.54
N GLU A 106 -27.68 -10.80 -19.34
CA GLU A 106 -27.51 -10.78 -20.80
C GLU A 106 -26.33 -9.88 -21.22
N ALA A 107 -25.67 -10.20 -22.34
CA ALA A 107 -24.51 -9.44 -22.82
C ALA A 107 -24.82 -7.94 -22.98
N GLY A 108 -24.07 -7.08 -22.27
CA GLY A 108 -24.17 -5.61 -22.36
C GLY A 108 -25.00 -4.91 -21.27
N ALA A 109 -25.63 -5.63 -20.33
CA ALA A 109 -26.35 -5.01 -19.20
C ALA A 109 -25.39 -4.42 -18.15
N ALA A 110 -25.83 -3.42 -17.38
CA ALA A 110 -25.04 -2.86 -16.28
C ALA A 110 -24.75 -3.91 -15.19
N THR A 111 -23.52 -3.95 -14.69
CA THR A 111 -23.08 -4.82 -13.59
C THR A 111 -23.60 -4.24 -12.27
N THR A 112 -24.55 -4.94 -11.64
CA THR A 112 -25.03 -4.64 -10.28
C THR A 112 -24.97 -5.92 -9.47
N ALA A 113 -24.62 -5.79 -8.19
CA ALA A 113 -24.38 -6.93 -7.30
C ALA A 113 -25.58 -7.90 -7.18
N ASP A 114 -26.81 -7.43 -7.40
CA ASP A 114 -28.04 -8.22 -7.28
C ASP A 114 -28.18 -9.30 -8.37
N LEU A 115 -27.44 -9.19 -9.47
CA LEU A 115 -27.48 -10.15 -10.59
C LEU A 115 -26.51 -11.32 -10.43
N PHE A 116 -25.69 -11.30 -9.39
CA PHE A 116 -24.61 -12.26 -9.17
C PHE A 116 -24.80 -12.96 -7.83
N HIS A 117 -24.73 -14.29 -7.80
CA HIS A 117 -24.78 -15.09 -6.58
C HIS A 117 -23.58 -16.05 -6.54
N GLY A 118 -23.01 -16.28 -5.35
CA GLY A 118 -21.90 -17.23 -5.17
C GLY A 118 -20.54 -16.78 -5.70
N TYR A 119 -20.33 -15.47 -5.88
CA TYR A 119 -19.06 -14.88 -6.32
C TYR A 119 -18.48 -13.95 -5.26
N ALA A 120 -17.16 -13.90 -5.13
CA ALA A 120 -16.47 -12.77 -4.49
C ALA A 120 -16.56 -11.54 -5.42
N GLY A 121 -16.05 -10.38 -5.01
CA GLY A 121 -16.01 -9.21 -5.91
C GLY A 121 -17.28 -8.36 -5.99
N LYS A 122 -18.30 -8.62 -5.17
CA LYS A 122 -19.64 -8.04 -5.37
C LYS A 122 -19.85 -6.68 -4.74
N TYR A 123 -19.08 -6.33 -3.71
CA TYR A 123 -19.34 -5.17 -2.88
C TYR A 123 -18.14 -4.23 -2.89
N ARG A 124 -18.43 -2.94 -2.76
CA ARG A 124 -17.39 -1.91 -2.66
C ARG A 124 -16.52 -2.11 -1.41
N GLN A 125 -15.33 -1.50 -1.43
CA GLN A 125 -14.38 -1.51 -0.31
C GLN A 125 -15.05 -1.27 1.06
N GLY A 126 -14.60 -2.02 2.06
CA GLY A 126 -15.14 -2.03 3.41
C GLY A 126 -16.36 -2.94 3.63
N TYR A 127 -16.90 -3.56 2.57
CA TYR A 127 -17.97 -4.55 2.65
C TYR A 127 -17.59 -5.83 1.91
N GLY A 128 -17.73 -6.97 2.58
CA GLY A 128 -17.41 -8.27 2.01
C GLY A 128 -18.64 -9.12 1.66
N THR A 129 -18.45 -10.05 0.73
CA THR A 129 -19.46 -11.04 0.31
C THR A 129 -19.48 -12.23 1.27
N PRO A 130 -20.61 -12.53 1.92
CA PRO A 130 -20.74 -13.68 2.81
C PRO A 130 -20.91 -15.00 2.04
N PHE A 131 -20.33 -16.07 2.58
CA PHE A 131 -20.45 -17.44 2.09
C PHE A 131 -20.88 -18.37 3.22
N ASP A 132 -21.89 -19.20 2.94
CA ASP A 132 -22.53 -20.14 3.86
C ASP A 132 -22.22 -21.56 3.38
N LEU A 133 -21.39 -22.30 4.12
CA LEU A 133 -20.90 -23.62 3.74
C LEU A 133 -22.03 -24.62 3.51
N ASP A 134 -23.18 -24.42 4.15
CA ASP A 134 -24.37 -25.26 4.01
C ASP A 134 -24.92 -25.21 2.57
N GLN A 135 -24.62 -24.17 1.79
CA GLN A 135 -24.92 -24.09 0.35
C GLN A 135 -24.25 -25.20 -0.47
N LEU A 136 -23.05 -25.65 -0.06
CA LEU A 136 -22.37 -26.76 -0.73
C LEU A 136 -23.10 -28.08 -0.50
N ARG A 137 -23.60 -28.26 0.74
CA ARG A 137 -24.43 -29.42 1.10
C ARG A 137 -25.73 -29.44 0.31
N TYR A 138 -26.46 -28.32 0.26
CA TYR A 138 -27.68 -28.22 -0.53
C TYR A 138 -27.46 -28.50 -2.01
N ALA A 139 -26.36 -28.01 -2.58
CA ALA A 139 -26.01 -28.28 -3.97
C ALA A 139 -25.72 -29.76 -4.24
N TYR A 140 -25.00 -30.43 -3.32
CA TYR A 140 -24.71 -31.84 -3.43
C TYR A 140 -25.96 -32.72 -3.28
N GLU A 141 -26.82 -32.42 -2.30
CA GLU A 141 -28.12 -33.09 -2.11
C GLU A 141 -29.01 -32.94 -3.35
N ALA A 142 -29.01 -31.76 -3.98
CA ALA A 142 -29.77 -31.53 -5.21
C ALA A 142 -29.29 -32.39 -6.39
N LEU A 143 -28.03 -32.84 -6.43
CA LEU A 143 -27.55 -33.79 -7.45
C LEU A 143 -28.21 -35.16 -7.35
N GLU A 144 -28.54 -35.59 -6.13
CA GLU A 144 -29.16 -36.89 -5.86
C GLU A 144 -30.67 -36.87 -6.16
N GLU A 145 -31.32 -35.71 -6.03
CA GLU A 145 -32.76 -35.51 -6.25
C GLU A 145 -33.12 -35.09 -7.69
N GLU A 146 -32.12 -34.83 -8.54
CA GLU A 146 -32.32 -34.14 -9.82
C GLU A 146 -33.19 -34.93 -10.80
N ASP A 147 -34.27 -34.29 -11.29
CA ASP A 147 -35.03 -34.76 -12.45
C ASP A 147 -34.09 -34.79 -13.67
N PRO A 148 -33.90 -35.94 -14.34
CA PRO A 148 -33.10 -36.04 -15.56
C PRO A 148 -33.50 -35.07 -16.68
N ASN A 149 -34.69 -34.46 -16.59
CA ASN A 149 -35.25 -33.56 -17.59
C ASN A 149 -35.14 -32.06 -17.25
N ALA A 150 -34.67 -31.67 -16.07
CA ALA A 150 -34.52 -30.27 -15.66
C ALA A 150 -33.18 -30.05 -14.95
N PRO A 151 -32.05 -30.02 -15.68
CA PRO A 151 -30.76 -29.95 -15.05
C PRO A 151 -30.56 -28.57 -14.38
N TYR A 152 -30.42 -28.57 -13.04
CA TYR A 152 -30.16 -27.35 -12.27
C TYR A 152 -28.73 -26.86 -12.44
N PHE A 153 -27.82 -27.76 -12.79
CA PHE A 153 -26.39 -27.50 -12.95
C PHE A 153 -25.87 -28.03 -14.30
N SER A 154 -24.84 -27.36 -14.84
CA SER A 154 -24.10 -27.82 -16.01
C SER A 154 -23.39 -29.15 -15.75
N THR A 155 -23.16 -29.94 -16.80
CA THR A 155 -22.46 -31.23 -16.68
C THR A 155 -21.07 -31.09 -16.03
N GLU A 156 -20.35 -30.00 -16.33
CA GLU A 156 -19.03 -29.75 -15.76
C GLU A 156 -19.13 -29.51 -14.25
N PHE A 157 -20.00 -28.58 -13.80
CA PHE A 157 -20.18 -28.27 -12.38
C PHE A 157 -20.59 -29.52 -11.59
N ARG A 158 -21.53 -30.31 -12.13
CA ARG A 158 -21.97 -31.58 -11.52
C ARG A 158 -20.83 -32.57 -11.35
N THR A 159 -20.00 -32.70 -12.37
CA THR A 159 -18.87 -33.65 -12.38
C THR A 159 -17.85 -33.27 -11.32
N GLN A 160 -17.49 -31.99 -11.22
CA GLN A 160 -16.55 -31.50 -10.21
C GLN A 160 -17.13 -31.62 -8.79
N LEU A 161 -18.39 -31.23 -8.59
CA LEU A 161 -19.05 -31.31 -7.29
C LEU A 161 -19.17 -32.76 -6.80
N ALA A 162 -19.58 -33.69 -7.66
CA ALA A 162 -19.69 -35.11 -7.32
C ALA A 162 -18.34 -35.76 -7.00
N LEU A 163 -17.27 -35.29 -7.64
CA LEU A 163 -15.91 -35.79 -7.42
C LEU A 163 -15.32 -35.29 -6.08
N ASN A 164 -15.50 -34.00 -5.76
CA ASN A 164 -14.76 -33.36 -4.68
C ASN A 164 -15.55 -33.28 -3.36
N TYR A 165 -16.87 -33.07 -3.39
CA TYR A 165 -17.67 -32.90 -2.17
C TYR A 165 -17.56 -34.06 -1.15
N PRO A 166 -17.48 -35.35 -1.55
CA PRO A 166 -17.34 -36.45 -0.59
C PRO A 166 -16.05 -36.40 0.26
N THR A 167 -15.07 -35.58 -0.12
CA THR A 167 -13.81 -35.37 0.64
C THR A 167 -13.87 -34.18 1.59
N LEU A 168 -14.92 -33.36 1.49
CA LEU A 168 -15.07 -32.12 2.24
C LEU A 168 -15.68 -32.39 3.62
N ASP A 169 -15.00 -31.95 4.68
CA ASP A 169 -15.56 -31.87 6.02
C ASP A 169 -15.93 -30.41 6.32
N LEU A 170 -17.24 -30.13 6.36
CA LEU A 170 -17.75 -28.79 6.62
C LEU A 170 -17.46 -28.29 8.06
N ALA A 171 -16.99 -29.15 8.96
CA ALA A 171 -16.52 -28.75 10.28
C ALA A 171 -15.00 -28.48 10.32
N ASP A 172 -14.27 -28.72 9.21
CA ASP A 172 -12.81 -28.62 9.14
C ASP A 172 -12.33 -27.96 7.84
N ILE A 173 -12.90 -26.81 7.47
CA ILE A 173 -12.46 -26.07 6.28
C ILE A 173 -11.18 -25.29 6.60
N ARG A 174 -10.09 -25.62 5.92
CA ARG A 174 -8.75 -25.05 6.19
C ARG A 174 -8.23 -24.17 5.05
N TYR A 175 -8.86 -24.26 3.89
CA TYR A 175 -8.42 -23.61 2.66
C TYR A 175 -9.61 -22.95 1.97
N VAL A 176 -9.45 -21.68 1.59
CA VAL A 176 -10.38 -20.97 0.70
C VAL A 176 -9.57 -20.54 -0.53
N ARG A 177 -9.95 -21.04 -1.69
CA ARG A 177 -9.34 -20.67 -2.98
C ARG A 177 -10.22 -19.68 -3.72
N LEU A 178 -9.60 -18.60 -4.17
CA LEU A 178 -10.19 -17.61 -5.03
C LEU A 178 -9.56 -17.73 -6.41
N VAL A 179 -10.40 -17.78 -7.44
CA VAL A 179 -9.99 -17.86 -8.84
C VAL A 179 -10.64 -16.71 -9.59
N ASP A 180 -9.82 -15.83 -10.14
CA ASP A 180 -10.26 -14.68 -10.93
C ASP A 180 -11.11 -15.10 -12.13
N ILE A 181 -12.18 -14.36 -12.39
CA ILE A 181 -12.98 -14.48 -13.59
C ILE A 181 -12.51 -13.38 -14.56
N VAL A 182 -12.00 -13.78 -15.73
CA VAL A 182 -11.44 -12.85 -16.73
C VAL A 182 -12.47 -11.85 -17.27
N GLY A 183 -13.75 -12.23 -17.30
CA GLY A 183 -14.84 -11.35 -17.75
C GLY A 183 -15.16 -11.33 -19.23
N ASP A 184 -14.42 -12.07 -20.06
CA ASP A 184 -14.57 -12.10 -21.52
C ASP A 184 -15.68 -13.06 -22.02
N GLY A 185 -16.48 -13.62 -21.12
CA GLY A 185 -17.56 -14.56 -21.42
C GLY A 185 -17.13 -16.02 -21.60
N THR A 186 -15.84 -16.33 -21.46
CA THR A 186 -15.33 -17.72 -21.54
C THR A 186 -15.55 -18.51 -20.25
N ALA A 187 -15.58 -17.82 -19.10
CA ALA A 187 -15.95 -18.39 -17.82
C ALA A 187 -17.45 -18.72 -17.79
N LEU A 188 -17.82 -19.85 -17.18
CA LEU A 188 -19.19 -20.32 -17.09
C LEU A 188 -19.66 -20.42 -15.64
N ASP A 189 -20.91 -20.06 -15.40
CA ASP A 189 -21.56 -20.21 -14.09
C ASP A 189 -21.98 -21.66 -13.83
N ALA A 190 -22.60 -21.93 -12.67
CA ALA A 190 -23.01 -23.28 -12.30
C ALA A 190 -24.05 -23.88 -13.28
N ASN A 191 -24.77 -23.05 -14.05
CA ASN A 191 -25.75 -23.48 -15.06
C ASN A 191 -25.14 -23.59 -16.46
N GLY A 192 -23.88 -23.18 -16.63
CA GLY A 192 -23.18 -23.18 -17.91
C GLY A 192 -23.42 -21.90 -18.73
N TYR A 193 -23.92 -20.83 -18.14
CA TYR A 193 -24.05 -19.53 -18.79
C TYR A 193 -22.75 -18.74 -18.67
N SER A 194 -22.41 -18.00 -19.72
CA SER A 194 -21.23 -17.12 -19.73
C SER A 194 -21.29 -16.07 -18.63
N ILE A 195 -20.20 -15.92 -17.90
CA ILE A 195 -20.01 -14.89 -16.89
C ILE A 195 -19.30 -13.70 -17.55
N TRP A 196 -19.82 -12.52 -17.28
CA TRP A 196 -19.31 -11.26 -17.80
C TRP A 196 -19.19 -10.26 -16.66
N ASP A 197 -17.99 -9.75 -16.45
CA ASP A 197 -17.67 -8.62 -15.59
C ASP A 197 -16.73 -7.66 -16.38
N PRO A 198 -16.26 -6.54 -15.81
CA PRO A 198 -15.46 -5.54 -16.52
C PRO A 198 -14.21 -6.16 -17.18
N TYR A 199 -14.16 -6.09 -18.51
CA TYR A 199 -13.04 -6.53 -19.34
C TYR A 199 -12.95 -5.68 -20.62
N PRO A 200 -11.74 -5.35 -21.12
CA PRO A 200 -10.43 -5.67 -20.56
C PRO A 200 -10.03 -4.74 -19.40
N THR A 201 -9.26 -5.29 -18.46
CA THR A 201 -8.65 -4.58 -17.30
C THR A 201 -7.13 -4.52 -17.43
N SER A 202 -6.49 -3.56 -16.76
CA SER A 202 -5.03 -3.40 -16.75
C SER A 202 -4.56 -2.67 -15.49
N GLY A 203 -3.38 -3.01 -14.98
CA GLY A 203 -2.85 -2.40 -13.76
C GLY A 203 -3.06 -3.35 -12.58
N SER A 204 -4.15 -3.16 -11.84
CA SER A 204 -4.71 -4.11 -10.88
C SER A 204 -5.83 -4.91 -11.55
N ALA A 205 -5.47 -5.73 -12.53
CA ALA A 205 -6.47 -6.47 -13.30
C ALA A 205 -7.02 -7.65 -12.49
N GLY A 206 -8.33 -7.91 -12.59
CA GLY A 206 -8.96 -9.06 -11.95
C GLY A 206 -9.31 -8.78 -10.49
N LEU A 207 -9.52 -9.83 -9.70
CA LEU A 207 -9.86 -9.73 -8.29
C LEU A 207 -8.75 -9.01 -7.47
N ASP A 208 -9.14 -7.94 -6.77
CA ASP A 208 -8.31 -7.14 -5.89
C ASP A 208 -8.66 -7.44 -4.41
N LEU A 209 -8.12 -8.56 -3.93
CA LEU A 209 -8.45 -9.16 -2.63
C LEU A 209 -7.84 -8.38 -1.46
N ASP A 210 -8.69 -7.91 -0.55
CA ASP A 210 -8.33 -7.24 0.71
C ASP A 210 -8.16 -8.26 1.85
N ALA A 211 -9.15 -9.14 2.10
CA ALA A 211 -9.01 -10.19 3.12
C ALA A 211 -10.11 -11.28 3.03
N ILE A 212 -9.94 -12.34 3.83
CA ILE A 212 -11.04 -13.28 4.16
C ILE A 212 -11.23 -13.31 5.68
N GLY A 213 -12.42 -12.89 6.13
CA GLY A 213 -12.85 -12.95 7.52
C GLY A 213 -13.66 -14.22 7.81
N VAL A 214 -13.50 -14.77 9.01
CA VAL A 214 -14.19 -15.98 9.48
C VAL A 214 -15.28 -15.58 10.47
N LEU A 215 -16.48 -16.13 10.30
CA LEU A 215 -17.65 -15.89 11.15
C LEU A 215 -17.90 -17.07 12.10
N HIS A 216 -17.64 -18.29 11.64
CA HIS A 216 -17.71 -19.50 12.44
C HIS A 216 -16.40 -20.28 12.36
N GLN A 217 -15.71 -20.39 13.49
CA GLN A 217 -14.42 -21.07 13.59
C GLN A 217 -14.48 -22.18 14.65
N VAL A 218 -13.73 -23.25 14.43
CA VAL A 218 -13.46 -24.23 15.49
C VAL A 218 -12.63 -23.56 16.57
N GLU A 219 -13.15 -23.55 17.80
CA GLU A 219 -12.46 -22.97 18.95
C GLU A 219 -11.10 -23.63 19.20
N PRO A 220 -10.04 -22.85 19.47
CA PRO A 220 -8.72 -23.38 19.76
C PRO A 220 -8.71 -24.27 21.02
N SER A 221 -8.00 -25.40 20.95
CA SER A 221 -7.70 -26.19 22.14
C SER A 221 -6.50 -25.59 22.89
N GLY A 222 -6.71 -25.09 24.10
CA GLY A 222 -5.67 -24.52 24.95
C GLY A 222 -5.77 -23.01 25.11
N LEU A 223 -4.84 -22.41 25.86
CA LEU A 223 -4.76 -20.97 26.06
C LEU A 223 -4.29 -20.27 24.79
N ALA A 224 -5.02 -19.23 24.37
CA ALA A 224 -4.63 -18.41 23.23
C ALA A 224 -3.26 -17.73 23.49
N GLN A 225 -2.47 -17.60 22.42
CA GLN A 225 -1.16 -16.96 22.44
C GLN A 225 -0.89 -16.24 21.11
N SER A 226 0.11 -15.37 21.10
CA SER A 226 0.46 -14.51 19.97
C SER A 226 1.96 -14.53 19.71
N ILE A 227 2.34 -14.23 18.47
CA ILE A 227 3.74 -14.03 18.07
C ILE A 227 3.98 -12.53 17.89
N ALA A 228 5.04 -12.01 18.51
CA ALA A 228 5.62 -10.72 18.16
C ALA A 228 6.79 -10.96 17.21
N PHE A 229 6.65 -10.48 15.97
CA PHE A 229 7.66 -10.55 14.92
C PHE A 229 7.65 -9.23 14.18
N ASP A 230 8.67 -8.40 14.38
CA ASP A 230 8.70 -7.04 13.83
C ASP A 230 8.83 -7.04 12.30
N SER A 231 8.51 -5.92 11.66
CA SER A 231 8.73 -5.76 10.23
C SER A 231 10.23 -5.85 9.91
N ILE A 232 10.52 -6.44 8.75
CA ILE A 232 11.89 -6.55 8.25
C ILE A 232 12.06 -5.47 7.19
N ALA A 233 13.07 -4.61 7.34
CA ALA A 233 13.39 -3.61 6.33
C ALA A 233 13.95 -4.25 5.06
N ASN A 234 13.71 -3.61 3.91
CA ASN A 234 14.39 -3.93 2.66
C ASN A 234 15.91 -3.84 2.85
N ARG A 235 16.67 -4.65 2.12
CA ARG A 235 18.11 -4.76 2.32
C ARG A 235 18.91 -5.00 1.03
N PRO A 236 20.15 -4.47 0.96
CA PRO A 236 21.13 -4.90 -0.02
C PRO A 236 21.48 -6.39 0.10
N LEU A 237 21.65 -7.07 -1.04
CA LEU A 237 22.14 -8.46 -1.09
C LEU A 237 23.52 -8.60 -0.43
N LEU A 238 24.36 -7.56 -0.54
CA LEU A 238 25.73 -7.54 -0.03
C LEU A 238 25.82 -7.42 1.50
N ASP A 239 24.71 -7.19 2.19
CA ASP A 239 24.67 -7.19 3.67
C ASP A 239 24.84 -8.59 4.26
N GLY A 240 24.64 -9.65 3.47
CA GLY A 240 24.76 -11.04 3.89
C GLY A 240 23.61 -11.53 4.77
N ASP A 241 23.86 -12.56 5.58
CA ASP A 241 22.84 -13.26 6.37
C ASP A 241 22.14 -12.36 7.42
N LEU A 242 20.88 -12.65 7.69
CA LEU A 242 20.06 -12.00 8.72
C LEU A 242 19.71 -12.99 9.83
N ILE A 243 19.91 -12.60 11.09
CA ILE A 243 19.35 -13.33 12.24
C ILE A 243 17.92 -12.84 12.49
N LEU A 244 16.97 -13.76 12.47
CA LEU A 244 15.55 -13.51 12.72
C LEU A 244 15.25 -13.58 14.22
N THR A 245 14.44 -12.65 14.71
CA THR A 245 14.02 -12.60 16.12
C THR A 245 12.51 -12.46 16.22
N ALA A 246 11.88 -13.38 16.93
CA ALA A 246 10.46 -13.35 17.25
C ALA A 246 10.22 -13.97 18.63
N THR A 247 9.17 -13.55 19.31
CA THR A 247 8.80 -14.07 20.63
C THR A 247 7.33 -14.47 20.68
N ALA A 248 7.02 -15.61 21.30
CA ALA A 248 5.66 -16.00 21.62
C ALA A 248 5.26 -15.52 23.01
N SER A 249 4.01 -15.09 23.19
CA SER A 249 3.51 -14.65 24.51
C SER A 249 3.48 -15.78 25.56
N SER A 250 3.49 -17.04 25.13
CA SER A 250 3.64 -18.23 25.97
C SER A 250 5.08 -18.47 26.45
N GLY A 251 6.07 -17.84 25.81
CA GLY A 251 7.50 -18.16 25.98
C GLY A 251 7.96 -19.42 25.23
N LEU A 252 7.09 -20.07 24.45
CA LEU A 252 7.46 -21.19 23.59
C LEU A 252 8.36 -20.72 22.43
N PRO A 253 9.29 -21.57 21.96
CA PRO A 253 10.20 -21.22 20.87
C PRO A 253 9.42 -21.01 19.56
N VAL A 254 9.82 -19.97 18.83
CA VAL A 254 9.30 -19.64 17.50
C VAL A 254 10.22 -20.27 16.45
N THR A 255 9.65 -20.85 15.41
CA THR A 255 10.38 -21.34 14.23
C THR A 255 10.07 -20.47 13.02
N PHE A 256 10.98 -20.44 12.05
CA PHE A 256 10.84 -19.66 10.83
C PHE A 256 10.79 -20.55 9.59
N GLU A 257 10.06 -20.11 8.59
CA GLU A 257 9.95 -20.74 7.28
C GLU A 257 10.04 -19.66 6.20
N VAL A 258 10.83 -19.88 5.15
CA VAL A 258 10.77 -19.07 3.93
C VAL A 258 9.70 -19.69 3.05
N ILE A 259 8.61 -18.95 2.82
CA ILE A 259 7.47 -19.42 2.01
C ILE A 259 7.51 -18.89 0.58
N ASP A 260 8.29 -17.85 0.31
CA ASP A 260 8.57 -17.35 -1.04
C ASP A 260 9.90 -16.56 -1.10
N GLY A 261 10.51 -16.51 -2.28
CA GLY A 261 11.72 -15.73 -2.56
C GLY A 261 13.05 -16.51 -2.53
N ALA A 262 14.11 -15.86 -3.01
CA ALA A 262 15.45 -16.42 -3.13
C ALA A 262 16.22 -16.39 -1.80
N ALA A 263 15.72 -17.10 -0.79
CA ALA A 263 16.34 -17.20 0.53
C ALA A 263 16.13 -18.59 1.16
N THR A 264 16.96 -18.94 2.14
CA THR A 264 16.81 -20.15 2.95
C THR A 264 16.99 -19.81 4.43
N VAL A 265 16.20 -20.42 5.31
CA VAL A 265 16.36 -20.27 6.75
C VAL A 265 16.88 -21.57 7.36
N THR A 266 17.92 -21.48 8.19
CA THR A 266 18.41 -22.59 9.03
C THR A 266 18.47 -22.08 10.46
N ASP A 267 17.73 -22.75 11.35
CA ASP A 267 17.44 -22.26 12.71
C ASP A 267 16.81 -20.85 12.66
N ASP A 268 17.55 -19.82 13.10
CA ASP A 268 17.17 -18.41 13.05
C ASP A 268 17.95 -17.60 12.01
N VAL A 269 18.84 -18.23 11.24
CA VAL A 269 19.69 -17.55 10.25
C VAL A 269 19.06 -17.66 8.86
N LEU A 270 18.68 -16.50 8.32
CA LEU A 270 18.16 -16.32 6.98
C LEU A 270 19.29 -15.93 6.01
N SER A 271 19.57 -16.79 5.05
CA SER A 271 20.59 -16.59 4.01
C SER A 271 19.96 -16.26 2.66
N PHE A 272 20.50 -15.24 1.99
CA PHE A 272 20.03 -14.78 0.68
C PHE A 272 20.81 -15.47 -0.45
N SER A 273 20.08 -15.96 -1.45
CA SER A 273 20.65 -16.60 -2.65
C SER A 273 20.35 -15.81 -3.94
N GLY A 274 19.56 -14.75 -3.86
CA GLY A 274 19.25 -13.89 -5.00
C GLY A 274 18.52 -12.60 -4.61
N LEU A 275 18.20 -11.80 -5.63
CA LEU A 275 17.43 -10.57 -5.52
C LEU A 275 15.92 -10.86 -5.61
N GLY A 276 15.11 -9.93 -5.16
CA GLY A 276 13.65 -10.00 -5.22
C GLY A 276 13.00 -9.97 -3.84
N GLN A 277 11.69 -10.17 -3.81
CA GLN A 277 10.93 -10.26 -2.56
C GLN A 277 11.26 -11.57 -1.85
N VAL A 278 11.38 -11.49 -0.53
CA VAL A 278 11.50 -12.63 0.38
C VAL A 278 10.33 -12.57 1.35
N VAL A 279 9.64 -13.70 1.53
CA VAL A 279 8.50 -13.83 2.44
C VAL A 279 8.83 -14.89 3.50
N VAL A 280 8.83 -14.46 4.76
CA VAL A 280 9.17 -15.27 5.92
C VAL A 280 7.97 -15.38 6.85
N LYS A 281 7.70 -16.60 7.30
CA LYS A 281 6.62 -16.93 8.24
C LYS A 281 7.21 -17.32 9.59
N ALA A 282 6.78 -16.64 10.64
CA ALA A 282 7.06 -17.02 12.03
C ALA A 282 5.92 -17.91 12.55
N ILE A 283 6.28 -19.06 13.11
CA ILE A 283 5.36 -20.11 13.52
C ILE A 283 5.61 -20.47 14.99
N GLN A 284 4.52 -20.64 15.72
CA GLN A 284 4.54 -21.25 17.04
C GLN A 284 3.40 -22.27 17.06
N ALA A 285 3.73 -23.53 17.34
CA ALA A 285 2.83 -24.68 17.19
C ALA A 285 1.90 -24.95 18.40
N GLY A 286 2.10 -24.27 19.52
CA GLY A 286 1.42 -24.56 20.77
C GLY A 286 1.99 -25.80 21.45
N ASP A 287 1.31 -26.22 22.50
CA ASP A 287 1.58 -27.45 23.23
C ASP A 287 0.29 -27.94 23.91
N GLY A 288 0.39 -28.72 24.99
CA GLY A 288 -0.78 -29.20 25.72
C GLY A 288 -1.53 -28.10 26.50
N ASP A 289 -0.88 -26.98 26.79
CA ASP A 289 -1.43 -25.89 27.60
C ASP A 289 -1.83 -24.69 26.72
N TYR A 290 -1.07 -24.41 25.66
CA TYR A 290 -1.31 -23.30 24.75
C TYR A 290 -1.71 -23.75 23.34
N ALA A 291 -2.68 -23.07 22.76
CA ALA A 291 -3.11 -23.29 21.38
C ALA A 291 -2.02 -22.88 20.38
N VAL A 292 -2.14 -23.32 19.12
CA VAL A 292 -1.32 -22.80 18.00
C VAL A 292 -1.49 -21.29 17.93
N ALA A 293 -0.39 -20.54 17.75
CA ALA A 293 -0.49 -19.09 17.55
C ALA A 293 -0.77 -18.81 16.07
N THR A 294 -1.58 -17.78 15.77
CA THR A 294 -1.71 -17.26 14.40
C THR A 294 -0.30 -16.91 13.87
N PRO A 295 0.15 -17.51 12.76
CA PRO A 295 1.46 -17.20 12.19
C PRO A 295 1.56 -15.72 11.82
N VAL A 296 2.76 -15.16 11.96
CA VAL A 296 3.04 -13.79 11.52
C VAL A 296 3.92 -13.85 10.29
N VAL A 297 3.44 -13.30 9.18
CA VAL A 297 4.16 -13.25 7.91
C VAL A 297 4.78 -11.87 7.73
N ARG A 298 6.02 -11.85 7.25
CA ARG A 298 6.78 -10.64 6.89
C ARG A 298 7.34 -10.78 5.49
N SER A 299 7.21 -9.73 4.70
CA SER A 299 7.82 -9.61 3.39
C SER A 299 8.75 -8.41 3.33
N PHE A 300 9.87 -8.55 2.64
CA PHE A 300 10.81 -7.47 2.35
C PHE A 300 11.56 -7.77 1.04
N TYR A 301 12.25 -6.78 0.49
CA TYR A 301 13.02 -6.93 -0.74
C TYR A 301 14.51 -7.03 -0.48
N VAL A 302 15.16 -7.94 -1.20
CA VAL A 302 16.61 -8.02 -1.35
C VAL A 302 16.99 -7.44 -2.71
N ALA A 303 17.84 -6.43 -2.72
CA ALA A 303 18.16 -5.64 -3.92
C ALA A 303 19.67 -5.35 -4.03
N ASP A 304 20.11 -4.79 -5.16
CA ASP A 304 21.48 -4.28 -5.28
C ASP A 304 21.66 -2.98 -4.48
N ALA A 305 20.61 -2.14 -4.49
CA ALA A 305 20.57 -0.89 -3.75
C ALA A 305 19.15 -0.58 -3.23
N LEU A 306 19.09 0.23 -2.17
CA LEU A 306 17.86 0.84 -1.69
C LEU A 306 17.70 2.23 -2.30
N GLN A 307 16.46 2.71 -2.37
CA GLN A 307 16.15 4.03 -2.92
C GLN A 307 15.15 4.78 -2.05
N HIS A 308 15.13 6.10 -2.24
CA HIS A 308 14.23 7.01 -1.55
C HIS A 308 13.46 7.86 -2.56
N ILE A 309 12.24 8.27 -2.18
CA ILE A 309 11.43 9.23 -2.92
C ILE A 309 11.60 10.60 -2.28
N TYR A 310 11.78 11.61 -3.12
CA TYR A 310 11.69 13.01 -2.75
C TYR A 310 10.41 13.55 -3.38
N PHE A 311 9.44 13.92 -2.54
CA PHE A 311 8.20 14.56 -3.00
C PHE A 311 8.24 16.02 -2.55
N GLU A 312 8.16 16.95 -3.48
CA GLU A 312 8.04 18.38 -3.15
C GLU A 312 6.70 18.64 -2.45
N PRO A 313 6.70 19.36 -1.31
CA PRO A 313 5.47 19.76 -0.66
C PRO A 313 4.57 20.59 -1.56
N VAL A 314 3.28 20.51 -1.27
CA VAL A 314 2.23 21.21 -1.98
C VAL A 314 1.53 22.08 -0.95
N ALA A 315 1.54 23.39 -1.18
CA ALA A 315 0.79 24.32 -0.34
C ALA A 315 -0.72 24.03 -0.43
N ASN A 316 -1.48 24.57 0.52
CA ASN A 316 -2.94 24.57 0.43
C ASN A 316 -3.40 25.12 -0.93
N GLN A 317 -4.48 24.57 -1.45
CA GLN A 317 -5.00 24.90 -2.76
C GLN A 317 -6.36 25.58 -2.66
N LEU A 318 -6.67 26.40 -3.67
CA LEU A 318 -8.04 26.88 -3.86
C LEU A 318 -8.82 25.88 -4.74
N PRO A 319 -10.16 25.87 -4.66
CA PRO A 319 -10.96 25.12 -5.62
C PRO A 319 -10.70 25.54 -7.07
N ASN A 320 -10.72 24.56 -7.97
CA ASN A 320 -10.59 24.68 -9.42
C ASN A 320 -9.22 25.19 -9.88
N THR A 321 -8.15 24.75 -9.22
CA THR A 321 -6.76 25.02 -9.59
C THR A 321 -6.09 23.77 -10.15
N SER A 322 -5.10 23.97 -11.03
CA SER A 322 -4.15 22.93 -11.44
C SER A 322 -2.76 23.31 -10.96
N VAL A 323 -2.04 22.39 -10.31
CA VAL A 323 -0.68 22.62 -9.81
C VAL A 323 0.21 21.44 -10.19
N PRO A 324 1.42 21.68 -10.75
CA PRO A 324 2.36 20.61 -11.01
C PRO A 324 2.82 19.96 -9.71
N LEU A 325 2.94 18.64 -9.75
CA LEU A 325 3.49 17.83 -8.67
C LEU A 325 4.88 17.37 -9.07
N HIS A 326 5.82 17.50 -8.15
CA HIS A 326 7.21 17.16 -8.41
C HIS A 326 7.65 16.09 -7.43
N ALA A 327 7.87 14.88 -7.96
CA ALA A 327 8.52 13.81 -7.22
C ALA A 327 9.70 13.26 -8.02
N SER A 328 10.78 12.94 -7.32
CA SER A 328 11.96 12.27 -7.88
C SER A 328 12.38 11.11 -6.98
N THR A 329 13.23 10.22 -7.50
CA THR A 329 13.81 9.14 -6.70
C THR A 329 15.33 9.18 -6.75
N SER A 330 15.98 8.69 -5.69
CA SER A 330 17.45 8.59 -5.65
C SER A 330 18.03 7.64 -6.72
N SER A 331 17.21 6.75 -7.28
CA SER A 331 17.61 5.83 -8.34
C SER A 331 17.47 6.44 -9.74
N GLY A 332 16.66 7.48 -9.90
CA GLY A 332 16.24 8.00 -11.21
C GLY A 332 15.05 7.26 -11.84
N LEU A 333 14.49 6.25 -11.17
CA LEU A 333 13.22 5.63 -11.57
C LEU A 333 12.06 6.62 -11.36
N THR A 334 11.13 6.71 -12.32
CA THR A 334 10.01 7.66 -12.28
C THR A 334 8.99 7.31 -11.19
N PRO A 335 8.83 8.12 -10.13
CA PRO A 335 7.81 7.86 -9.11
C PRO A 335 6.40 8.13 -9.66
N LEU A 336 5.40 7.50 -9.04
CA LEU A 336 3.97 7.74 -9.30
C LEU A 336 3.36 8.48 -8.11
N ILE A 337 2.36 9.33 -8.38
CA ILE A 337 1.63 10.08 -7.36
C ILE A 337 0.14 9.83 -7.52
N GLU A 338 -0.51 9.48 -6.43
CA GLU A 338 -1.93 9.19 -6.38
C GLU A 338 -2.63 9.88 -5.21
N VAL A 339 -3.95 10.02 -5.31
CA VAL A 339 -4.80 10.51 -4.23
C VAL A 339 -5.14 9.33 -3.32
N VAL A 340 -4.73 9.40 -2.05
CA VAL A 340 -5.09 8.41 -1.02
C VAL A 340 -6.45 8.75 -0.42
N SER A 341 -6.65 10.02 -0.08
CA SER A 341 -7.91 10.51 0.46
C SER A 341 -8.14 11.98 0.12
N GLY A 342 -9.41 12.36 0.08
CA GLY A 342 -9.83 13.73 -0.16
C GLY A 342 -11.20 13.81 -0.83
N PRO A 343 -11.63 15.01 -1.24
CA PRO A 343 -12.85 15.18 -2.02
C PRO A 343 -12.82 14.37 -3.32
N SER A 344 -13.98 13.83 -3.73
CA SER A 344 -14.10 12.89 -4.86
C SER A 344 -13.78 13.49 -6.24
N ASP A 345 -13.70 14.82 -6.32
CA ASP A 345 -13.37 15.60 -7.51
C ASP A 345 -11.89 16.00 -7.59
N VAL A 346 -11.06 15.54 -6.63
CA VAL A 346 -9.60 15.68 -6.67
C VAL A 346 -8.99 14.56 -7.50
N SER A 347 -8.00 14.89 -8.33
CA SER A 347 -7.29 13.88 -9.14
C SER A 347 -5.85 14.29 -9.42
N THR A 348 -5.00 13.31 -9.73
CA THR A 348 -3.62 13.51 -10.20
C THR A 348 -3.45 13.04 -11.64
N GLY A 349 -2.60 13.72 -12.39
CA GLY A 349 -2.15 13.30 -13.72
C GLY A 349 -1.10 12.18 -13.67
N PHE A 350 -0.84 11.56 -14.82
CA PHE A 350 0.20 10.54 -14.98
C PHE A 350 1.49 11.12 -15.59
N PRO A 351 2.66 10.50 -15.35
CA PRO A 351 3.91 10.90 -16.00
C PRO A 351 3.78 11.00 -17.54
N PRO A 352 4.41 12.00 -18.18
CA PRO A 352 5.36 12.96 -17.59
C PRO A 352 4.69 14.18 -16.92
N ASN A 353 3.36 14.33 -17.04
CA ASN A 353 2.63 15.51 -16.56
C ASN A 353 1.82 15.15 -15.30
N GLN A 354 2.52 14.99 -14.18
CA GLN A 354 1.86 14.84 -12.87
C GLN A 354 1.38 16.22 -12.41
N GLU A 355 0.12 16.53 -12.65
CA GLU A 355 -0.56 17.72 -12.12
C GLU A 355 -1.67 17.30 -11.17
N LEU A 356 -1.84 18.05 -10.08
CA LEU A 356 -3.00 17.98 -9.20
C LEU A 356 -4.12 18.84 -9.78
N SER A 357 -5.32 18.28 -9.93
CA SER A 357 -6.56 19.03 -10.08
C SER A 357 -7.31 19.06 -8.75
N SER A 358 -7.50 20.24 -8.16
CA SER A 358 -8.12 20.40 -6.83
C SER A 358 -9.64 20.21 -6.79
N GLY A 359 -10.32 20.08 -7.93
CA GLY A 359 -11.79 20.00 -7.94
C GLY A 359 -12.48 21.25 -7.38
N ALA A 360 -13.81 21.21 -7.23
CA ALA A 360 -14.60 22.32 -6.71
C ALA A 360 -14.83 22.25 -5.18
N THR A 361 -14.55 21.11 -4.57
CA THR A 361 -14.90 20.81 -3.19
C THR A 361 -13.73 21.05 -2.24
N THR A 362 -13.99 21.76 -1.13
CA THR A 362 -13.00 21.97 -0.07
C THR A 362 -12.84 20.73 0.80
N GLY A 363 -11.65 20.49 1.33
CA GLY A 363 -11.37 19.40 2.26
C GLY A 363 -9.87 19.10 2.36
N SER A 364 -9.51 18.28 3.34
CA SER A 364 -8.14 17.76 3.46
C SER A 364 -7.86 16.76 2.35
N VAL A 365 -6.67 16.83 1.79
CA VAL A 365 -6.18 15.91 0.76
C VAL A 365 -4.92 15.22 1.28
N GLN A 366 -4.81 13.92 1.02
CA GLN A 366 -3.58 13.17 1.19
C GLN A 366 -3.19 12.54 -0.14
N LEU A 367 -1.98 12.85 -0.59
CA LEU A 367 -1.33 12.23 -1.74
C LEU A 367 -0.29 11.22 -1.26
N ARG A 368 -0.06 10.19 -2.08
CA ARG A 368 1.01 9.21 -1.89
C ARG A 368 1.90 9.24 -3.12
N ALA A 369 3.19 9.50 -2.91
CA ALA A 369 4.21 9.24 -3.91
C ALA A 369 4.84 7.87 -3.62
N TYR A 370 4.89 7.01 -4.64
CA TYR A 370 5.41 5.65 -4.51
C TYR A 370 6.32 5.27 -5.70
N GLN A 371 7.20 4.30 -5.46
CA GLN A 371 8.12 3.75 -6.46
C GLN A 371 8.33 2.26 -6.19
N SER A 372 7.88 1.43 -7.12
CA SER A 372 7.83 -0.03 -6.97
C SER A 372 9.17 -0.75 -7.13
N GLY A 373 10.28 -0.02 -7.30
CA GLY A 373 11.57 -0.64 -7.60
C GLY A 373 11.71 -0.98 -9.08
N GLY A 374 12.80 -1.66 -9.41
CA GLY A 374 13.10 -2.05 -10.77
C GLY A 374 14.59 -2.00 -11.08
N THR A 375 14.94 -2.35 -12.31
CA THR A 375 16.32 -2.36 -12.77
C THR A 375 16.60 -1.15 -13.64
N LEU A 376 17.58 -0.34 -13.24
CA LEU A 376 18.11 0.75 -14.05
C LEU A 376 19.62 0.58 -14.18
N GLU A 377 20.12 0.61 -15.42
CA GLU A 377 21.55 0.47 -15.74
C GLU A 377 22.23 -0.78 -15.11
N GLY A 378 21.45 -1.86 -14.93
CA GLY A 378 21.94 -3.11 -14.36
C GLY A 378 21.97 -3.15 -12.82
N VAL A 379 21.50 -2.09 -12.15
CA VAL A 379 21.28 -2.06 -10.70
C VAL A 379 19.80 -2.29 -10.42
N THR A 380 19.48 -3.30 -9.61
CA THR A 380 18.12 -3.58 -9.16
C THR A 380 17.86 -2.86 -7.85
N TYR A 381 16.86 -1.99 -7.83
CA TYR A 381 16.42 -1.24 -6.66
C TYR A 381 15.20 -1.91 -6.02
N ALA A 382 15.20 -2.03 -4.69
CA ALA A 382 14.00 -2.36 -3.94
C ALA A 382 12.93 -1.27 -4.12
N PRO A 383 11.64 -1.56 -3.88
CA PRO A 383 10.65 -0.51 -3.71
C PRO A 383 11.10 0.52 -2.67
N ALA A 384 10.80 1.78 -2.93
CA ALA A 384 11.04 2.85 -1.98
C ALA A 384 9.98 2.79 -0.87
N GLU A 385 10.30 3.35 0.30
CA GLU A 385 9.26 3.72 1.26
C GLU A 385 8.37 4.82 0.65
N ASP A 386 7.07 4.68 0.79
CA ASP A 386 6.12 5.64 0.27
C ASP A 386 6.20 6.97 1.02
N VAL A 387 5.99 8.07 0.29
CA VAL A 387 5.95 9.40 0.88
C VAL A 387 4.53 9.92 0.83
N LEU A 388 3.93 10.10 2.01
CA LEU A 388 2.64 10.75 2.16
C LEU A 388 2.82 12.27 2.24
N LEU A 389 1.94 12.99 1.54
CA LEU A 389 1.86 14.44 1.57
C LEU A 389 0.43 14.86 1.85
N SER A 390 0.23 15.75 2.83
CA SER A 390 -1.09 16.26 3.18
C SER A 390 -1.14 17.77 3.05
N PHE A 391 -2.25 18.28 2.53
CA PHE A 391 -2.57 19.70 2.41
C PHE A 391 -4.09 19.87 2.40
N GLU A 392 -4.59 21.11 2.38
CA GLU A 392 -6.02 21.40 2.32
C GLU A 392 -6.42 22.13 1.04
N ILE A 393 -7.61 21.80 0.54
CA ILE A 393 -8.33 22.63 -0.40
C ILE A 393 -9.27 23.52 0.40
N VAL A 394 -9.02 24.82 0.37
CA VAL A 394 -9.72 25.79 1.24
C VAL A 394 -10.41 26.88 0.43
N ALA A 395 -11.47 27.46 0.98
CA ALA A 395 -12.13 28.60 0.37
C ALA A 395 -11.16 29.80 0.29
N SER A 396 -11.32 30.68 -0.70
CA SER A 396 -10.45 31.87 -0.83
C SER A 396 -10.52 32.86 0.34
N SER A 397 -11.56 32.75 1.16
CA SER A 397 -11.73 33.52 2.40
C SER A 397 -11.04 32.88 3.61
N ASP A 398 -10.53 31.65 3.49
CA ASP A 398 -9.92 30.93 4.59
C ASP A 398 -8.58 31.59 4.98
N PRO A 399 -8.27 31.75 6.28
CA PRO A 399 -6.98 32.25 6.71
C PRO A 399 -5.79 31.47 6.15
N ALA A 400 -5.94 30.15 5.97
CA ALA A 400 -4.93 29.24 5.44
C ALA A 400 -4.92 29.16 3.90
N ALA A 401 -5.71 29.99 3.22
CA ALA A 401 -5.70 30.09 1.76
C ALA A 401 -4.35 30.61 1.25
N PRO A 402 -3.78 30.00 0.19
CA PRO A 402 -2.55 30.50 -0.42
C PRO A 402 -2.77 31.94 -0.90
N LEU A 403 -1.86 32.83 -0.52
CA LEU A 403 -1.88 34.23 -0.95
C LEU A 403 -0.98 34.42 -2.15
N SER A 404 -1.38 35.27 -3.09
CA SER A 404 -0.41 35.84 -4.01
C SER A 404 0.52 36.80 -3.26
N PHE A 405 1.73 37.02 -3.78
CA PHE A 405 2.65 38.02 -3.21
C PHE A 405 1.98 39.37 -2.99
N ALA A 406 1.15 39.83 -3.94
CA ALA A 406 0.41 41.09 -3.80
C ALA A 406 -0.64 41.07 -2.67
N ALA A 407 -1.34 39.95 -2.48
CA ALA A 407 -2.31 39.81 -1.39
C ALA A 407 -1.61 39.71 -0.02
N TRP A 408 -0.47 39.02 0.04
CA TRP A 408 0.40 38.94 1.21
C TRP A 408 0.98 40.31 1.56
N GLN A 409 1.54 41.05 0.61
CA GLN A 409 1.99 42.43 0.79
C GLN A 409 0.88 43.32 1.36
N GLY A 410 -0.36 43.14 0.88
CA GLY A 410 -1.53 43.84 1.40
C GLY A 410 -1.86 43.51 2.86
N ARG A 411 -1.66 42.26 3.30
CA ARG A 411 -1.85 41.85 4.71
C ARG A 411 -0.76 42.44 5.61
N HIS A 412 0.49 42.47 5.14
CA HIS A 412 1.64 42.99 5.90
C HIS A 412 1.86 44.50 5.72
N SER A 413 0.97 45.20 5.01
CA SER A 413 1.05 46.65 4.75
C SER A 413 2.35 47.09 4.04
N LEU A 414 2.92 46.23 3.20
CA LEU A 414 4.18 46.45 2.50
C LEU A 414 4.01 47.25 1.21
N SER A 415 5.10 47.84 0.72
CA SER A 415 5.15 48.59 -0.54
C SER A 415 5.67 47.74 -1.71
N ALA A 416 5.32 48.09 -2.95
CA ALA A 416 5.59 47.23 -4.10
C ALA A 416 7.07 47.24 -4.55
N GLY A 417 7.77 46.12 -4.33
CA GLY A 417 9.03 45.79 -5.02
C GLY A 417 9.62 44.47 -4.56
N ASN A 418 10.03 43.60 -5.49
CA ASN A 418 10.57 42.26 -5.18
C ASN A 418 11.93 42.27 -4.46
N ALA A 419 12.54 43.45 -4.29
CA ALA A 419 13.82 43.65 -3.61
C ALA A 419 13.71 44.65 -2.46
N ALA A 420 12.48 45.00 -2.05
CA ALA A 420 12.27 45.72 -0.80
C ALA A 420 12.65 44.81 0.38
N ASP A 421 13.17 45.38 1.44
CA ASP A 421 13.57 44.72 2.70
C ASP A 421 13.00 45.63 3.80
N SER A 422 11.79 45.32 4.24
CA SER A 422 10.93 46.23 5.00
C SER A 422 11.35 46.40 6.46
N ASP A 423 11.98 45.39 7.05
CA ASP A 423 12.50 45.41 8.41
C ASP A 423 14.03 45.60 8.48
N SER A 424 14.69 45.70 7.31
CA SER A 424 16.13 45.93 7.15
C SER A 424 16.99 44.82 7.73
N ASP A 425 16.49 43.59 7.66
CA ASP A 425 17.16 42.42 8.18
C ASP A 425 18.17 41.82 7.16
N GLY A 426 18.07 42.19 5.89
CA GLY A 426 18.92 41.75 4.79
C GLY A 426 18.33 40.63 3.93
N ALA A 427 17.12 40.15 4.23
CA ALA A 427 16.25 39.39 3.33
C ALA A 427 15.26 40.34 2.66
N SER A 428 14.93 40.11 1.39
CA SER A 428 13.88 40.88 0.73
C SER A 428 12.48 40.38 1.12
N ASP A 429 11.48 41.26 1.11
CA ASP A 429 10.05 40.95 1.31
C ASP A 429 9.60 39.75 0.46
N PHE A 430 10.20 39.54 -0.72
CA PHE A 430 9.92 38.38 -1.57
C PHE A 430 10.56 37.09 -1.07
N GLU A 431 11.79 37.15 -0.56
CA GLU A 431 12.46 36.01 0.12
C GLU A 431 11.71 35.64 1.39
N GLU A 432 11.17 36.62 2.11
CA GLU A 432 10.35 36.41 3.30
C GLU A 432 8.99 35.83 2.96
N TYR A 433 8.31 36.33 1.92
CA TYR A 433 7.10 35.72 1.37
C TYR A 433 7.31 34.27 0.93
N ALA A 434 8.45 33.96 0.31
CA ALA A 434 8.77 32.62 -0.16
C ALA A 434 9.18 31.67 0.98
N SER A 435 9.68 32.20 2.11
CA SER A 435 10.12 31.41 3.26
C SER A 435 9.12 31.37 4.42
N GLY A 436 8.07 32.20 4.37
CA GLY A 436 7.03 32.29 5.39
C GLY A 436 7.40 33.14 6.61
N SER A 437 8.52 33.87 6.58
CA SER A 437 8.92 34.78 7.68
C SER A 437 8.13 36.09 7.67
N ASP A 438 8.06 36.77 8.83
CA ASP A 438 7.36 38.05 8.97
C ASP A 438 8.23 39.23 8.48
N PRO A 439 7.85 39.91 7.38
CA PRO A 439 8.56 41.03 6.77
C PRO A 439 8.60 42.31 7.62
N ASN A 440 8.15 42.23 8.87
CA ASN A 440 8.18 43.32 9.84
C ASN A 440 8.92 42.93 11.13
N ASP A 441 9.41 41.69 11.26
CA ASP A 441 10.18 41.24 12.42
C ASP A 441 11.65 40.98 12.04
N PRO A 442 12.56 41.93 12.33
CA PRO A 442 13.97 41.81 11.96
C PRO A 442 14.73 40.71 12.71
N ASN A 443 14.07 39.99 13.61
CA ASN A 443 14.58 38.82 14.31
C ASN A 443 14.07 37.49 13.72
N ASP A 444 13.04 37.53 12.88
CA ASP A 444 12.49 36.38 12.15
C ASP A 444 13.25 36.16 10.86
N ARG A 445 14.58 36.14 10.95
CA ARG A 445 15.43 35.94 9.78
C ARG A 445 15.39 34.48 9.36
N PRO A 446 15.49 34.17 8.06
CA PRO A 446 15.90 32.85 7.61
C PRO A 446 17.39 32.62 7.99
N VAL A 447 17.70 32.34 9.27
CA VAL A 447 19.07 32.08 9.72
C VAL A 447 19.52 30.71 9.20
N ARG A 448 20.54 30.70 8.34
CA ARG A 448 21.27 29.47 7.96
C ARG A 448 22.77 29.75 7.96
N THR A 449 23.52 29.20 8.93
CA THR A 449 25.00 29.24 8.91
C THR A 449 25.55 27.87 8.50
N LEU A 450 26.27 27.80 7.39
CA LEU A 450 26.94 26.59 6.91
C LEU A 450 28.41 26.59 7.37
N ASN A 451 28.74 25.76 8.37
CA ASN A 451 30.10 25.65 8.91
C ASN A 451 30.87 24.49 8.28
N ARG A 452 32.12 24.71 7.86
CA ARG A 452 32.97 23.63 7.33
C ARG A 452 33.67 22.89 8.48
N THR A 453 33.55 21.58 8.53
CA THR A 453 34.21 20.72 9.52
C THR A 453 35.65 20.40 9.12
N GLU A 454 36.48 19.98 10.08
CA GLU A 454 37.88 19.58 9.85
C GLU A 454 38.01 18.35 8.91
N ALA A 455 36.95 17.56 8.76
CA ALA A 455 36.88 16.39 7.87
C ALA A 455 36.39 16.71 6.45
N GLY A 456 36.17 17.99 6.13
CA GLY A 456 35.72 18.42 4.79
C GLY A 456 34.21 18.34 4.55
N ALA A 457 33.42 17.91 5.54
CA ALA A 457 31.96 18.00 5.52
C ALA A 457 31.46 19.41 5.88
N TYR A 458 30.22 19.73 5.52
CA TYR A 458 29.54 20.94 5.98
C TYR A 458 28.59 20.61 7.12
N LEU A 459 28.40 21.54 8.04
CA LEU A 459 27.48 21.45 9.17
C LEU A 459 26.50 22.61 9.05
N LEU A 460 25.23 22.30 8.92
CA LEU A 460 24.18 23.29 8.96
C LEU A 460 23.48 23.25 10.31
N GLY A 461 23.79 24.21 11.18
CA GLY A 461 23.01 24.42 12.39
C GLY A 461 21.73 25.17 12.05
N MET A 462 20.56 24.64 12.43
CA MET A 462 19.29 25.33 12.33
C MET A 462 18.54 25.27 13.66
N SER A 463 17.83 26.35 14.00
CA SER A 463 16.86 26.32 15.10
C SER A 463 15.49 26.04 14.50
N VAL A 464 14.79 25.05 15.01
CA VAL A 464 13.43 24.68 14.56
C VAL A 464 12.54 24.55 15.79
N ASN A 465 11.44 25.30 15.82
CA ASN A 465 10.56 25.40 16.99
C ASN A 465 9.69 24.15 17.23
N THR A 466 9.66 23.21 16.30
CA THR A 466 8.73 22.07 16.33
C THR A 466 9.42 20.73 16.06
N ALA A 467 8.74 19.64 16.43
CA ALA A 467 9.16 18.27 16.13
C ALA A 467 8.81 17.82 14.69
N ALA A 468 8.50 18.77 13.80
CA ALA A 468 8.10 18.49 12.43
C ALA A 468 9.26 17.90 11.59
N PRO A 469 8.95 17.04 10.61
CA PRO A 469 9.96 16.56 9.67
C PRO A 469 10.51 17.72 8.83
N ILE A 470 11.84 17.79 8.71
CA ILE A 470 12.55 18.81 7.92
C ILE A 470 12.89 18.20 6.57
N ARG A 471 12.46 18.84 5.47
CA ARG A 471 12.86 18.45 4.11
C ARG A 471 14.03 19.30 3.63
N LEU A 472 14.94 18.68 2.90
CA LEU A 472 16.16 19.31 2.42
C LEU A 472 16.37 18.93 0.95
N LEU A 473 16.32 19.92 0.07
CA LEU A 473 16.71 19.80 -1.34
C LEU A 473 18.04 20.50 -1.55
N LEU A 474 18.99 19.83 -2.19
CA LEU A 474 20.22 20.47 -2.66
C LEU A 474 20.33 20.40 -4.17
N GLU A 475 20.81 21.48 -4.75
CA GLU A 475 21.19 21.56 -6.14
C GLU A 475 22.60 22.14 -6.26
N GLY A 476 23.39 21.60 -7.18
CA GLY A 476 24.71 22.08 -7.55
C GLY A 476 24.71 22.67 -8.95
N SER A 477 25.46 23.76 -9.17
CA SER A 477 25.71 24.33 -10.49
C SER A 477 27.19 24.73 -10.62
N GLN A 478 27.76 24.61 -11.82
CA GLN A 478 29.10 25.13 -12.13
C GLN A 478 29.05 26.48 -12.86
N ASP A 479 27.84 26.94 -13.22
CA ASP A 479 27.60 28.17 -13.98
C ASP A 479 26.32 28.85 -13.49
N LEU A 480 26.46 29.96 -12.77
CA LEU A 480 25.31 30.74 -12.27
C LEU A 480 24.60 31.54 -13.37
N SER A 481 25.16 31.64 -14.57
CA SER A 481 24.58 32.43 -15.66
C SER A 481 23.53 31.65 -16.48
N ASP A 482 23.46 30.33 -16.28
CA ASP A 482 22.49 29.45 -16.90
C ASP A 482 21.50 28.93 -15.84
N ALA A 483 20.23 29.31 -15.99
CA ALA A 483 19.17 28.93 -15.06
C ALA A 483 18.85 27.42 -15.10
N GLU A 484 19.29 26.70 -16.14
CA GLU A 484 19.11 25.26 -16.31
C GLU A 484 20.34 24.45 -15.88
N ALA A 485 21.42 25.11 -15.45
CA ALA A 485 22.66 24.44 -15.03
C ALA A 485 22.61 23.87 -13.60
N TRP A 486 21.46 23.99 -12.92
CA TRP A 486 21.25 23.44 -11.59
C TRP A 486 20.87 21.96 -11.69
N MET A 487 21.68 21.11 -11.05
CA MET A 487 21.40 19.69 -10.95
C MET A 487 21.17 19.33 -9.49
N THR A 488 20.13 18.55 -9.22
CA THR A 488 19.88 18.01 -7.89
C THR A 488 21.05 17.15 -7.43
N VAL A 489 21.50 17.38 -6.20
CA VAL A 489 22.56 16.61 -5.56
C VAL A 489 22.02 15.97 -4.30
N VAL A 490 22.21 14.66 -4.20
CA VAL A 490 21.83 13.89 -3.02
C VAL A 490 22.96 14.00 -1.99
N PRO A 491 22.72 14.57 -0.79
CA PRO A 491 23.73 14.64 0.26
C PRO A 491 23.92 13.27 0.92
N GLU A 492 25.11 13.00 1.44
CA GLU A 492 25.33 11.91 2.39
C GLU A 492 24.96 12.43 3.79
N VAL A 493 23.80 12.05 4.33
CA VAL A 493 23.39 12.49 5.68
C VAL A 493 24.24 11.76 6.73
N ILE A 494 25.07 12.48 7.50
CA ILE A 494 25.98 11.88 8.50
C ILE A 494 25.26 11.66 9.83
N SER A 495 24.43 12.63 10.24
CA SER A 495 23.72 12.58 11.52
C SER A 495 22.53 13.53 11.51
N ASP A 496 21.38 13.03 11.96
CA ASP A 496 20.20 13.83 12.26
C ASP A 496 19.90 13.70 13.76
N ARG A 497 20.22 14.73 14.56
CA ARG A 497 20.09 14.66 16.03
C ARG A 497 19.35 15.86 16.58
N LEU A 498 18.32 15.59 17.40
CA LEU A 498 17.79 16.61 18.32
C LEU A 498 18.82 16.89 19.42
N SER A 499 19.15 18.16 19.62
CA SER A 499 19.93 18.60 20.76
C SER A 499 18.99 18.77 21.96
N LEU A 500 19.06 17.85 22.94
CA LEU A 500 18.29 17.96 24.19
C LEU A 500 18.85 19.02 25.16
N ALA A 501 19.90 19.76 24.77
CA ALA A 501 20.57 20.72 25.64
C ALA A 501 19.89 22.10 25.67
N ALA A 502 18.99 22.38 24.73
CA ALA A 502 18.12 23.56 24.71
C ALA A 502 16.75 23.15 24.17
N GLU A 503 15.67 23.49 24.88
CA GLU A 503 14.30 23.27 24.39
C GLU A 503 14.15 23.93 23.01
N GLY A 504 13.79 23.15 21.98
CA GLY A 504 13.49 23.66 20.63
C GLY A 504 14.68 23.79 19.66
N GLN A 505 15.75 22.98 19.79
CA GLN A 505 16.86 23.03 18.83
C GLN A 505 17.21 21.64 18.24
N ARG A 506 17.17 21.52 16.89
CA ARG A 506 17.53 20.29 16.14
C ARG A 506 18.72 20.58 15.23
N ASP A 507 19.80 19.83 15.39
CA ASP A 507 21.02 20.00 14.59
C ASP A 507 21.05 18.95 13.46
N LEU A 508 20.95 19.40 12.21
CA LEU A 508 21.04 18.52 11.03
C LEU A 508 22.46 18.55 10.44
N VAL A 509 23.12 17.39 10.37
CA VAL A 509 24.50 17.26 9.88
C VAL A 509 24.52 16.42 8.61
N PHE A 510 24.77 17.06 7.47
CA PHE A 510 24.88 16.40 6.17
C PHE A 510 26.25 16.66 5.52
N LYS A 511 26.82 15.64 4.89
CA LYS A 511 28.05 15.73 4.10
C LYS A 511 27.70 16.05 2.67
N LEU A 512 28.32 17.10 2.15
CA LEU A 512 28.46 17.30 0.71
C LEU A 512 29.86 16.87 0.33
N THR A 513 29.97 15.88 -0.54
CA THR A 513 31.25 15.49 -1.13
C THR A 513 31.42 16.29 -2.42
N PRO A 514 32.36 17.25 -2.50
CA PRO A 514 32.58 18.01 -3.73
C PRO A 514 32.95 17.07 -4.88
N THR A 515 32.43 17.32 -6.08
CA THR A 515 32.72 16.48 -7.25
C THR A 515 34.13 16.72 -7.83
N GLY A 516 34.87 17.69 -7.28
CA GLY A 516 36.31 17.88 -7.52
C GLY A 516 36.68 19.09 -8.41
N SER A 517 35.73 19.96 -8.77
CA SER A 517 35.99 21.14 -9.60
C SER A 517 36.05 22.43 -8.77
N VAL A 518 36.93 23.37 -9.15
CA VAL A 518 36.93 24.73 -8.57
C VAL A 518 35.77 25.52 -9.19
N GLY A 519 34.84 26.02 -8.36
CA GLY A 519 33.73 26.89 -8.80
C GLY A 519 32.32 26.28 -8.74
N GLU A 520 32.09 25.27 -7.89
CA GLU A 520 30.76 24.66 -7.70
C GLU A 520 29.90 25.52 -6.73
N PHE A 521 28.77 26.00 -7.23
CA PHE A 521 27.74 26.74 -6.50
C PHE A 521 26.66 25.77 -6.02
N TRP A 522 26.06 26.06 -4.86
CA TRP A 522 25.09 25.19 -4.23
C TRP A 522 23.87 26.00 -3.80
N ARG A 523 22.67 25.52 -4.17
CA ARG A 523 21.39 26.00 -3.65
C ARG A 523 20.88 24.96 -2.67
N ILE A 524 20.45 25.41 -1.50
CA ILE A 524 19.85 24.54 -0.50
C ILE A 524 18.49 25.11 -0.15
N GLN A 525 17.44 24.32 -0.38
CA GLN A 525 16.09 24.66 0.00
C GLN A 525 15.70 23.80 1.21
N PHE A 526 15.05 24.44 2.17
CA PHE A 526 14.59 23.81 3.39
C PHE A 526 13.11 24.10 3.56
N GLU A 527 12.39 23.11 4.03
CA GLU A 527 11.03 23.29 4.49
C GLU A 527 10.91 22.68 5.87
N ALA A 528 10.52 23.51 6.83
CA ALA A 528 10.06 23.09 8.13
C ALA A 528 8.57 23.40 8.14
N ASN A 529 7.73 22.38 8.33
CA ASN A 529 6.29 22.60 8.44
C ASN A 529 6.02 23.42 9.71
N ASP A 530 5.59 24.67 9.52
CA ASP A 530 4.57 25.31 10.34
C ASP A 530 3.54 25.98 9.41
#